data_AF-A0A2E9TUV4-F1
#
_entry.id   AF-A0A2E9TUV4-F1
#
_cell.length_a   1.000
_cell.length_b   1.000
_cell.length_c   1.000
_cell.angle_alpha   90.00
_cell.angle_beta   90.00
_cell.angle_gamma   90.00
#
_symmetry.space_group_name_H-M   'P 1'
#
loop_
_entity.id
_entity.type
_entity.pdbx_description
1 polymer ?
#
loop_
_entity_poly.entity_id
_entity_poly.type
_entity_poly.pdbx_seq_one_letter_code
_entity_poly.pdbx_strand_id
1 'polypeptide(L)'
;MLKNFDLRIFIIVISLFINGIIQSQEKKVIEIKQAGSFDKNENVNPGANILRKNKDIRVHLFHEGMNIYSDYALFYKASNSFKAKGNVIIKQG
;
A
#
# COMPACT_ATOMS: atom_id res chain seq x y z
N MET A 1 -51.01 2.58 15.00
CA MET A 1 -50.63 3.48 16.10
C MET A 1 -49.12 3.42 16.27
N LEU A 2 -48.37 4.17 15.45
CA LEU A 2 -46.90 4.16 15.56
C LEU A 2 -46.51 4.96 16.80
N LYS A 3 -45.91 4.27 17.77
CA LYS A 3 -45.38 4.89 18.99
C LYS A 3 -44.36 5.96 18.63
N ASN A 4 -44.50 7.12 19.26
CA ASN A 4 -43.55 8.22 19.21
C ASN A 4 -42.14 7.69 19.50
N PHE A 5 -41.32 7.61 18.46
CA PHE A 5 -39.92 7.26 18.62
C PHE A 5 -39.26 8.44 19.36
N ASP A 6 -38.78 8.20 20.59
CA ASP A 6 -38.18 9.26 21.40
C ASP A 6 -37.00 9.88 20.63
N LEU A 7 -37.12 11.16 20.27
CA LEU A 7 -36.11 11.91 19.52
C LEU A 7 -34.72 11.80 20.17
N ARG A 8 -34.69 11.63 21.49
CA ARG A 8 -33.47 11.40 22.29
C ARG A 8 -32.79 10.08 21.95
N ILE A 9 -33.57 9.00 21.77
CA ILE A 9 -33.05 7.68 21.39
C ILE A 9 -32.48 7.74 19.97
N PHE A 10 -33.17 8.44 19.07
CA PHE A 10 -32.70 8.62 17.69
C PHE A 10 -31.35 9.36 17.63
N ILE A 11 -31.18 10.42 18.43
CA ILE A 11 -29.92 11.17 18.51
C ILE A 11 -28.78 10.30 19.09
N ILE A 12 -29.04 9.47 20.10
CA ILE A 12 -28.04 8.57 20.68
C ILE A 12 -27.58 7.54 19.66
N VAL A 13 -28.52 6.93 18.92
CA VAL A 13 -28.20 5.95 17.88
C VAL A 13 -27.37 6.60 16.76
N ILE A 14 -27.75 7.79 16.30
CA ILE A 14 -26.98 8.53 15.29
C ILE A 14 -25.57 8.86 15.78
N SER A 15 -25.40 9.28 17.04
CA SER A 15 -24.10 9.59 17.62
C SER A 15 -23.14 8.38 17.59
N LEU A 16 -23.66 7.17 17.83
CA LEU A 16 -22.86 5.94 17.78
C LEU A 16 -22.34 5.62 16.37
N PHE A 17 -23.11 5.92 15.32
CA PHE A 17 -22.68 5.66 13.93
C PHE A 17 -21.66 6.66 13.39
N ILE A 18 -21.64 7.91 13.90
CA ILE A 18 -20.70 8.95 13.41
C ILE A 18 -19.25 8.65 13.83
N ASN A 19 -19.06 8.03 15.00
CA ASN A 19 -17.73 7.73 15.54
C ASN A 19 -16.91 6.75 14.67
N GLY A 20 -17.57 5.87 13.89
CA GLY A 20 -16.88 4.88 13.05
C GLY A 20 -16.30 5.43 11.74
N ILE A 21 -16.65 6.65 11.34
CA ILE A 21 -16.28 7.23 10.04
C ILE A 21 -14.91 7.94 10.12
N ILE A 22 -14.45 8.30 11.32
CA ILE A 22 -13.26 9.15 11.53
C ILE A 22 -11.97 8.33 11.67
N GLN A 23 -12.03 7.01 11.47
CA GLN A 23 -10.81 6.21 11.42
C GLN A 23 -10.13 6.41 10.06
N SER A 24 -9.39 7.52 9.92
CA SER A 24 -8.43 7.72 8.84
C SER A 24 -7.50 6.53 8.81
N GLN A 25 -7.64 5.67 7.80
CA GLN A 25 -6.68 4.59 7.57
C GLN A 25 -5.31 5.24 7.35
N GLU A 26 -4.33 4.89 8.18
CA GLU A 26 -2.96 5.30 7.95
C GLU A 26 -2.56 4.91 6.53
N LYS A 27 -2.07 5.87 5.74
CA LYS A 27 -1.60 5.60 4.39
C LYS A 27 -0.42 4.61 4.46
N LYS A 28 -0.68 3.34 4.17
CA LYS A 28 0.39 2.34 4.19
C LYS A 28 1.37 2.61 3.06
N VAL A 29 2.64 2.49 3.39
CA VAL A 29 3.74 2.73 2.46
C VAL A 29 4.20 1.41 1.84
N ILE A 30 4.74 1.47 0.63
CA ILE A 30 5.48 0.36 0.06
C ILE A 30 6.87 0.37 0.67
N GLU A 31 7.27 -0.78 1.20
CA GLU A 31 8.59 -0.99 1.78
C GLU A 31 9.45 -1.80 0.80
N ILE A 32 10.68 -1.36 0.56
CA ILE A 32 11.68 -2.16 -0.13
C ILE A 32 12.36 -3.03 0.94
N LYS A 33 12.01 -4.31 1.02
CA LYS A 33 12.61 -5.26 1.96
C LYS A 33 14.00 -5.70 1.50
N GLN A 34 14.16 -5.92 0.19
CA GLN A 34 15.43 -6.38 -0.38
C GLN A 34 15.54 -6.08 -1.88
N ALA A 35 16.75 -5.87 -2.38
CA ALA A 35 17.07 -5.85 -3.81
C ALA A 35 18.55 -6.22 -4.01
N GLY A 36 18.89 -6.79 -5.17
CA GLY A 36 20.27 -7.15 -5.50
C GLY A 36 21.11 -5.95 -5.96
N SER A 37 20.48 -4.94 -6.54
CA SER A 37 21.09 -3.64 -6.83
C SER A 37 20.05 -2.52 -6.79
N PHE A 38 20.54 -1.31 -6.58
CA PHE A 38 19.78 -0.06 -6.61
C PHE A 38 20.46 0.91 -7.57
N ASP A 39 19.67 1.61 -8.38
CA ASP A 39 20.14 2.56 -9.38
C ASP A 39 19.09 3.68 -9.57
N LYS A 40 19.49 4.79 -10.19
CA LYS A 40 18.62 5.94 -10.46
C LYS A 40 19.03 6.63 -11.75
N ASN A 41 18.09 6.78 -12.69
CA ASN A 41 18.34 7.48 -13.95
C ASN A 41 17.12 8.33 -14.32
N GLU A 42 17.22 9.63 -14.08
CA GLU A 42 16.14 10.59 -14.32
C GLU A 42 15.85 10.80 -15.81
N ASN A 43 16.79 10.52 -16.71
CA ASN A 43 16.57 10.67 -18.15
C ASN A 43 15.73 9.52 -18.72
N VAL A 44 15.85 8.31 -18.16
CA VAL A 44 15.18 7.10 -18.66
C VAL A 44 13.94 6.75 -17.83
N ASN A 45 14.02 6.87 -16.50
CA ASN A 45 12.92 6.58 -15.58
C ASN A 45 12.78 7.73 -14.56
N PRO A 46 12.21 8.89 -14.97
CA PRO A 46 12.06 10.04 -14.09
C PRO A 46 11.33 9.69 -12.79
N GLY A 47 11.89 10.11 -11.65
CA GLY A 47 11.31 9.92 -10.32
C GLY A 47 11.31 8.48 -9.79
N ALA A 48 11.94 7.53 -10.50
CA ALA A 48 11.97 6.13 -10.10
C ALA A 48 13.32 5.72 -9.49
N ASN A 49 13.24 4.94 -8.43
CA ASN A 49 14.33 4.08 -7.98
C ASN A 49 14.27 2.78 -8.79
N ILE A 50 15.39 2.42 -9.42
CA ILE A 50 15.52 1.22 -10.23
C ILE A 50 16.09 0.10 -9.34
N LEU A 51 15.29 -0.94 -9.11
CA LEU A 51 15.65 -2.11 -8.33
C LEU A 51 15.86 -3.29 -9.26
N ARG A 52 16.95 -4.04 -9.09
CA ARG A 52 17.21 -5.26 -9.87
C ARG A 52 17.58 -6.42 -8.95
N LYS A 53 17.25 -7.64 -9.37
CA LYS A 53 17.78 -8.85 -8.76
C LYS A 53 19.27 -9.02 -9.08
N ASN A 54 19.94 -9.81 -8.26
CA ASN A 54 21.22 -10.44 -8.62
C ASN A 54 21.04 -11.98 -8.61
N LYS A 55 22.13 -12.74 -8.52
CA LYS A 55 22.07 -14.22 -8.54
C LYS A 55 21.31 -14.79 -7.34
N ASP A 56 21.48 -14.19 -6.16
CA ASP A 56 21.02 -14.75 -4.89
C ASP A 56 19.82 -13.97 -4.31
N ILE A 57 19.64 -12.73 -4.75
CA ILE A 57 18.70 -11.76 -4.18
C ILE A 57 17.69 -11.32 -5.23
N ARG A 58 16.40 -11.50 -4.93
CA ARG A 58 15.29 -10.93 -5.71
C ARG A 58 14.94 -9.53 -5.23
N VAL A 59 14.25 -8.76 -6.07
CA VAL A 59 13.56 -7.56 -5.58
C VAL A 59 12.38 -8.01 -4.75
N HIS A 60 12.33 -7.58 -3.48
CA HIS A 60 11.27 -7.88 -2.52
C HIS A 60 10.68 -6.57 -2.01
N LEU A 61 9.43 -6.30 -2.41
CA LEU A 61 8.62 -5.19 -1.91
C LEU A 61 7.56 -5.73 -0.95
N PHE A 62 7.17 -4.93 0.04
CA PHE A 62 6.07 -5.23 0.94
C PHE A 62 5.07 -4.08 0.95
N HIS A 63 3.78 -4.40 0.85
CA HIS A 63 2.71 -3.41 0.92
C HIS A 63 1.41 -4.09 1.34
N GLU A 64 0.74 -3.56 2.37
CA GLU A 64 -0.60 -4.04 2.80
C GLU A 64 -0.67 -5.55 3.07
N GLY A 65 0.31 -6.11 3.81
CA GLY A 65 0.33 -7.56 4.10
C GLY A 65 0.72 -8.44 2.90
N MET A 66 1.10 -7.83 1.77
CA MET A 66 1.54 -8.56 0.59
C MET A 66 3.06 -8.46 0.46
N ASN A 67 3.69 -9.62 0.23
CA ASN A 67 5.07 -9.73 -0.21
C ASN A 67 5.10 -9.86 -1.73
N ILE A 68 5.79 -8.94 -2.41
CA ILE A 68 5.91 -8.89 -3.86
C ILE A 68 7.37 -9.15 -4.24
N TYR A 69 7.61 -10.26 -4.93
CA TYR A 69 8.92 -10.64 -5.44
C TYR A 69 8.99 -10.43 -6.95
N SER A 70 10.11 -9.92 -7.46
CA SER A 70 10.35 -9.73 -8.89
C SER A 70 11.84 -9.74 -9.23
N ASP A 71 12.14 -9.76 -10.53
CA ASP A 71 13.50 -9.64 -11.03
C ASP A 71 13.92 -8.16 -11.19
N TYR A 72 12.96 -7.27 -11.37
CA TYR A 72 13.15 -5.85 -11.60
C TYR A 72 11.95 -5.06 -11.06
N ALA A 73 12.18 -3.89 -10.47
CA ALA A 73 11.12 -2.95 -10.18
C ALA A 73 11.54 -1.48 -10.36
N LEU A 74 10.60 -0.66 -10.84
CA LEU A 74 10.65 0.80 -10.72
C LEU A 74 9.82 1.19 -9.51
N PHE A 75 10.44 1.78 -8.50
CA PHE A 75 9.77 2.25 -7.30
C PHE A 75 9.69 3.78 -7.27
N TYR A 76 8.49 4.32 -7.17
CA TYR A 76 8.21 5.75 -7.13
C TYR A 76 7.80 6.16 -5.72
N LYS A 77 8.75 6.76 -4.99
CA LYS A 77 8.54 7.16 -3.59
C LYS A 77 7.45 8.24 -3.45
N ALA A 78 7.43 9.23 -4.35
CA ALA A 78 6.51 10.36 -4.26
C ALA A 78 5.03 9.94 -4.39
N SER A 79 4.73 9.02 -5.31
CA SER A 79 3.39 8.50 -5.53
C SER A 79 3.06 7.28 -4.68
N ASN A 80 4.03 6.74 -3.91
CA ASN A 80 3.91 5.46 -3.23
C ASN A 80 3.40 4.37 -4.18
N SER A 81 4.11 4.15 -5.29
CA SER A 81 3.73 3.16 -6.30
C SER A 81 4.96 2.44 -6.87
N PHE A 82 4.73 1.30 -7.51
CA PHE A 82 5.80 0.57 -8.20
C PHE A 82 5.32 -0.10 -9.48
N LYS A 83 6.26 -0.43 -10.37
CA LYS A 83 6.06 -1.33 -11.51
C LYS A 83 7.06 -2.47 -11.38
N ALA A 84 6.59 -3.71 -11.33
CA ALA A 84 7.44 -4.91 -11.24
C ALA A 84 7.48 -5.68 -12.55
N LYS A 85 8.64 -6.27 -12.89
CA LYS A 85 8.84 -7.07 -14.09
C LYS A 85 9.74 -8.28 -13.81
N GLY A 86 9.47 -9.37 -14.52
CA GLY A 86 10.27 -10.59 -14.51
C GLY A 86 9.94 -11.49 -13.31
N ASN A 87 9.44 -12.69 -13.61
CA ASN A 87 9.09 -13.73 -12.63
C ASN A 87 8.32 -13.18 -11.42
N VAL A 88 7.33 -12.32 -11.63
CA VAL A 88 6.62 -11.63 -10.54
C VAL A 88 5.79 -12.63 -9.73
N ILE A 89 5.98 -12.63 -8.41
CA ILE A 89 5.26 -13.50 -7.47
C ILE A 89 4.71 -12.62 -6.35
N ILE A 90 3.42 -12.75 -6.06
CA ILE A 90 2.75 -12.07 -4.95
C ILE A 90 2.35 -13.13 -3.93
N LYS A 91 2.66 -12.90 -2.65
CA LYS A 91 2.26 -13.74 -1.52
C LYS A 91 1.52 -12.88 -0.49
N GLN A 92 0.27 -13.22 -0.23
CA GLN A 92 -0.55 -12.61 0.81
C GLN A 92 -0.50 -13.48 2.07
N GLY A 93 -0.32 -12.87 3.23
CA GLY A 93 -0.25 -13.57 4.52
C GLY A 93 -0.25 -12.61 5.69
#